data_AF-A0A926AKV0-F1
#
_entry.id   AF-A0A926AKV0-F1
#
_cell.length_a   1.000
_cell.length_b   1.000
_cell.length_c   1.000
_cell.angle_alpha   90.00
_cell.angle_beta   90.00
_cell.angle_gamma   90.00
#
_symmetry.space_group_name_H-M   'P 1'
#
loop_
_entity.id
_entity.type
_entity.pdbx_description
1 polymer ?
#
loop_
_entity_poly.entity_id
_entity_poly.type
_entity_poly.pdbx_seq_one_letter_code
_entity_poly.pdbx_strand_id
1 'polypeptide(L)'
;MKQTYQHISYITDSLIIAEKNGFFGVIDIFENNIVPFTHHQLRYVGKDLFSENTGEENASRIINLKNEIVFESKTFAMTNTRLQEDLLNVRTDFLTQTGFVDLKGNWIIQSEYEMIWNFEWVNNLKPSGD
;
A
#
# COMPACT_ATOMS: atom_id res chain seq x y z
N MET A 1 -1.38 -5.05 -33.30
CA MET A 1 -1.37 -5.77 -32.00
C MET A 1 -2.48 -5.18 -31.16
N LYS A 2 -3.41 -5.99 -30.66
CA LYS A 2 -4.49 -5.51 -29.79
C LYS A 2 -3.84 -5.21 -28.44
N GLN A 3 -3.74 -3.93 -28.06
CA GLN A 3 -3.27 -3.57 -26.71
C GLN A 3 -4.27 -4.12 -25.69
N THR A 4 -3.90 -5.19 -25.00
CA THR A 4 -4.74 -5.81 -23.96
C THR A 4 -4.75 -4.95 -22.69
N TYR A 5 -3.64 -4.29 -22.39
CA TYR A 5 -3.44 -3.47 -21.19
C TYR A 5 -3.19 -2.01 -21.55
N GLN A 6 -3.70 -1.10 -20.73
CA GLN A 6 -3.54 0.35 -20.90
C GLN A 6 -2.30 0.87 -20.17
N HIS A 7 -1.96 0.30 -19.02
CA HIS A 7 -0.80 0.63 -18.22
C HIS A 7 -0.19 -0.64 -17.62
N ILE A 8 1.13 -0.68 -17.49
CA ILE A 8 1.86 -1.78 -16.83
C ILE A 8 3.00 -1.21 -15.97
N SER A 9 3.20 -1.79 -14.80
CA SER A 9 4.31 -1.48 -13.91
C SER A 9 4.90 -2.76 -13.35
N TYR A 10 6.19 -3.01 -13.62
CA TYR A 10 6.93 -4.11 -13.00
C TYR A 10 7.11 -3.83 -11.51
N ILE A 11 6.93 -4.87 -10.71
CA ILE A 11 7.01 -4.82 -9.25
C ILE A 11 8.22 -5.61 -8.77
N THR A 12 8.32 -6.81 -9.30
CA THR A 12 9.42 -7.76 -9.13
C THR A 12 9.72 -8.36 -10.51
N ASP A 13 10.69 -9.26 -10.58
CA ASP A 13 11.00 -10.01 -11.80
C ASP A 13 9.84 -10.94 -12.24
N SER A 14 8.85 -11.17 -11.38
CA SER A 14 7.75 -12.11 -11.62
C SER A 14 6.35 -11.50 -11.57
N LEU A 15 6.19 -10.26 -11.08
CA LEU A 15 4.88 -9.63 -10.85
C LEU A 15 4.76 -8.26 -11.52
N ILE A 16 3.60 -8.03 -12.12
CA ILE A 16 3.26 -6.82 -12.86
C ILE A 16 1.90 -6.30 -12.37
N ILE A 17 1.81 -5.03 -11.97
CA ILE A 17 0.53 -4.34 -11.89
C ILE A 17 0.16 -3.93 -13.33
N ALA A 18 -1.02 -4.35 -13.78
CA ALA A 18 -1.53 -3.99 -15.10
C ALA A 18 -2.88 -3.29 -14.97
N GLU A 19 -3.21 -2.45 -15.94
CA GLU A 19 -4.52 -1.83 -16.09
C GLU A 19 -5.24 -2.44 -17.31
N LYS A 20 -6.49 -2.87 -17.09
CA LYS A 20 -7.39 -3.41 -18.11
C LYS A 20 -8.78 -2.83 -17.91
N ASN A 21 -9.31 -2.18 -18.96
CA ASN A 21 -10.64 -1.56 -18.97
C ASN A 21 -10.87 -0.54 -17.83
N GLY A 22 -9.83 0.21 -17.44
CA GLY A 22 -9.91 1.20 -16.36
C GLY A 22 -9.79 0.64 -14.94
N PHE A 23 -9.51 -0.65 -14.81
CA PHE A 23 -9.26 -1.31 -13.52
C PHE A 23 -7.87 -1.91 -13.47
N PHE A 24 -7.27 -1.91 -12.29
CA PHE A 24 -5.97 -2.48 -11.98
C PHE A 24 -6.12 -3.87 -11.39
N GLY A 25 -5.17 -4.74 -11.74
CA GLY A 25 -4.96 -6.07 -11.18
C GLY A 25 -3.46 -6.40 -11.17
N VAL A 26 -3.13 -7.61 -10.73
CA VAL A 26 -1.76 -8.12 -10.72
C VAL A 26 -1.72 -9.37 -11.59
N ILE A 27 -0.77 -9.40 -12.51
CA ILE A 27 -0.47 -10.57 -13.34
C ILE A 27 0.96 -11.03 -13.09
N ASP A 28 1.23 -12.30 -13.38
CA ASP A 28 2.60 -12.77 -13.52
C ASP A 28 3.16 -12.49 -14.92
N ILE A 29 4.44 -12.81 -15.15
CA ILE A 29 5.11 -12.66 -16.45
C ILE A 29 4.56 -13.56 -17.56
N PHE A 30 3.72 -14.55 -17.22
CA PHE A 30 3.03 -15.42 -18.17
C PHE A 30 1.58 -14.93 -18.42
N GLU A 31 1.23 -13.74 -17.94
CA GLU A 31 -0.10 -13.13 -18.02
C GLU A 31 -1.20 -13.88 -17.25
N ASN A 32 -0.84 -14.72 -16.28
CA ASN A 32 -1.83 -15.31 -15.37
C ASN A 32 -2.36 -14.23 -14.41
N ASN A 33 -3.68 -14.18 -14.24
CA ASN A 33 -4.30 -13.28 -13.27
C ASN A 33 -4.01 -13.76 -11.84
N ILE A 34 -3.26 -12.96 -11.08
CA ILE A 34 -2.97 -13.21 -9.66
C ILE A 34 -3.97 -12.44 -8.79
N VAL A 35 -4.09 -11.13 -9.01
CA VAL A 35 -5.12 -10.28 -8.41
C VAL A 35 -6.06 -9.79 -9.52
N PRO A 36 -7.39 -9.90 -9.35
CA PRO A 36 -8.35 -9.55 -10.41
C PRO A 36 -8.33 -8.06 -10.77
N PHE A 37 -8.72 -7.76 -12.02
CA PHE A 37 -8.87 -6.39 -12.52
C PHE A 37 -10.16 -5.75 -12.01
N THR A 38 -10.21 -5.41 -10.72
CA THR A 38 -11.37 -4.82 -10.05
C THR A 38 -11.07 -3.53 -9.30
N HIS A 39 -9.81 -3.12 -9.21
CA HIS A 39 -9.38 -2.01 -8.36
C HIS A 39 -9.22 -0.73 -9.18
N HIS A 40 -9.75 0.41 -8.71
CA HIS A 40 -9.55 1.69 -9.42
C HIS A 40 -8.12 2.21 -9.31
N GLN A 41 -7.43 1.86 -8.23
CA GLN A 41 -6.01 2.11 -8.03
C GLN A 41 -5.40 0.96 -7.24
N LEU A 42 -4.19 0.56 -7.63
CA LEU A 42 -3.42 -0.44 -6.93
C LEU A 42 -1.94 -0.04 -6.95
N ARG A 43 -1.31 -0.03 -5.77
CA ARG A 43 0.11 0.34 -5.62
C ARG A 43 0.82 -0.70 -4.78
N TYR A 44 1.97 -1.18 -5.23
CA TYR A 44 2.80 -2.07 -4.44
C TYR A 44 3.38 -1.34 -3.22
N VAL A 45 3.23 -1.92 -2.03
CA VAL A 45 3.79 -1.37 -0.79
C VAL A 45 5.00 -2.16 -0.29
N GLY A 46 5.18 -3.41 -0.72
CA GLY A 46 6.27 -4.30 -0.28
C GLY A 46 5.75 -5.64 0.24
N LYS A 47 6.60 -6.67 0.27
CA LYS A 47 6.28 -8.03 0.78
C LYS A 47 4.97 -8.59 0.24
N ASP A 48 4.75 -8.49 -1.08
CA ASP A 48 3.55 -8.99 -1.75
C ASP A 48 2.23 -8.34 -1.30
N LEU A 49 2.31 -7.14 -0.73
CA LEU A 49 1.18 -6.33 -0.32
C LEU A 49 0.99 -5.12 -1.25
N PHE A 50 -0.27 -4.69 -1.34
CA PHE A 50 -0.70 -3.61 -2.22
C PHE A 50 -1.67 -2.68 -1.50
N SER A 51 -1.50 -1.36 -1.66
CA SER A 51 -2.49 -0.40 -1.21
C SER A 51 -3.54 -0.18 -2.28
N GLU A 52 -4.80 -0.27 -1.88
CA GLU A 52 -5.97 0.12 -2.65
C GLU A 52 -6.57 1.40 -2.05
N ASN A 53 -6.89 2.37 -2.90
CA ASN A 53 -7.75 3.49 -2.54
C ASN A 53 -9.20 3.11 -2.90
N THR A 54 -10.09 3.11 -1.91
CA THR A 54 -11.49 2.68 -2.07
C THR A 54 -12.38 3.76 -2.70
N GLY A 55 -11.84 4.96 -2.97
CA GLY A 55 -12.60 6.13 -3.42
C GLY A 55 -13.32 6.87 -2.28
N GLU A 56 -13.27 6.34 -1.06
CA GLU A 56 -13.73 7.02 0.15
C GLU A 56 -12.62 7.93 0.70
N GLU A 57 -13.01 9.12 1.17
CA GLU A 57 -12.08 10.06 1.79
C GLU A 57 -11.46 9.43 3.05
N ASN A 58 -10.13 9.50 3.19
CA ASN A 58 -9.39 8.95 4.33
C ASN A 58 -9.56 7.44 4.57
N ALA A 59 -10.01 6.69 3.57
CA ALA A 59 -10.05 5.24 3.63
C ALA A 59 -8.98 4.61 2.75
N SER A 60 -8.35 3.55 3.23
CA SER A 60 -7.37 2.80 2.45
C SER A 60 -7.31 1.35 2.92
N ARG A 61 -7.06 0.45 1.99
CA ARG A 61 -6.89 -0.99 2.25
C ARG A 61 -5.52 -1.45 1.85
N ILE A 62 -4.98 -2.40 2.59
CA ILE A 62 -3.85 -3.24 2.15
C ILE A 62 -4.40 -4.61 1.82
N ILE A 63 -4.13 -5.08 0.60
CA ILE A 63 -4.48 -6.42 0.15
C ILE A 63 -3.23 -7.25 -0.15
N ASN A 64 -3.35 -8.57 -0.08
CA ASN A 64 -2.30 -9.51 -0.50
C ASN A 64 -2.55 -10.06 -1.93
N LEU A 65 -1.66 -10.94 -2.40
CA LEU A 65 -1.80 -11.59 -3.72
C LEU A 65 -3.04 -12.49 -3.88
N LYS A 66 -3.69 -12.89 -2.79
CA LYS A 66 -4.96 -13.62 -2.83
C LYS A 66 -6.17 -12.69 -2.89
N ASN A 67 -5.93 -11.38 -3.02
CA ASN A 67 -6.95 -10.33 -2.94
C ASN A 67 -7.68 -10.30 -1.58
N GLU A 68 -7.03 -10.75 -0.51
CA GLU A 68 -7.56 -10.69 0.86
C GLU A 68 -7.16 -9.36 1.50
N ILE A 69 -8.08 -8.71 2.20
CA ILE A 69 -7.81 -7.50 2.98
C ILE A 69 -6.99 -7.90 4.21
N VAL A 70 -5.74 -7.42 4.27
CA VAL A 70 -4.83 -7.60 5.40
C VAL A 70 -5.00 -6.49 6.43
N PHE A 71 -5.27 -5.27 5.95
CA PHE A 71 -5.46 -4.09 6.80
C PHE A 71 -6.44 -3.13 6.13
N GLU A 72 -7.31 -2.50 6.90
CA GLU A 72 -8.21 -1.44 6.44
C GLU A 72 -8.23 -0.32 7.47
N SER A 73 -8.11 0.92 6.98
CA SER A 73 -8.39 2.11 7.77
C SER A 73 -9.50 2.91 7.11
N LYS A 74 -10.34 3.53 7.94
CA LYS A 74 -11.38 4.50 7.56
C LYS A 74 -11.16 5.88 8.16
N THR A 75 -10.06 6.06 8.88
CA THR A 75 -9.76 7.28 9.64
C THR A 75 -8.51 7.99 9.13
N PHE A 76 -7.74 7.34 8.25
CA PHE A 76 -6.53 7.90 7.65
C PHE A 76 -6.20 7.26 6.32
N ALA A 77 -5.55 8.02 5.46
CA ALA A 77 -5.19 7.59 4.12
C ALA A 77 -3.77 6.98 4.09
N MET A 78 -3.59 5.96 3.26
CA MET A 78 -2.30 5.35 2.95
C MET A 78 -1.80 5.82 1.58
N THR A 79 -1.67 7.14 1.42
CA THR A 79 -1.19 7.72 0.16
C THR A 79 0.33 7.54 0.03
N ASN A 80 0.78 6.92 -1.07
CA ASN A 80 2.20 6.61 -1.30
C ASN A 80 2.83 5.77 -0.16
N THR A 81 2.04 4.89 0.46
CA THR A 81 2.51 4.04 1.54
C THR A 81 3.56 3.04 1.05
N ARG A 82 4.54 2.80 1.91
CA ARG A 82 5.55 1.74 1.79
C ARG A 82 5.56 0.94 3.09
N LEU A 83 5.80 -0.35 2.95
CA LEU A 83 6.06 -1.24 4.06
C LEU A 83 7.57 -1.24 4.32
N GLN A 84 7.98 -0.80 5.50
CA GLN A 84 9.36 -0.90 5.96
C GLN A 84 9.35 -1.50 7.36
N GLU A 85 10.08 -2.61 7.55
CA GLU A 85 10.12 -3.34 8.83
C GLU A 85 8.72 -3.64 9.43
N ASP A 86 7.77 -4.03 8.59
CA ASP A 86 6.38 -4.32 8.97
C ASP A 86 5.56 -3.12 9.47
N LEU A 87 6.05 -1.90 9.20
CA LEU A 87 5.37 -0.65 9.47
C LEU A 87 4.90 0.00 8.16
N LEU A 88 3.66 0.49 8.18
CA LEU A 88 3.06 1.28 7.12
C LEU A 88 3.16 2.76 7.49
N ASN A 89 3.69 3.60 6.59
CA ASN A 89 3.51 5.04 6.73
C ASN A 89 2.07 5.42 6.38
N VAL A 90 1.48 6.29 7.19
CA VAL A 90 0.11 6.77 7.00
C VAL A 90 0.09 8.29 6.98
N ARG A 91 -0.90 8.85 6.29
CA ARG A 91 -1.12 10.29 6.20
C ARG A 91 -2.47 10.66 6.78
N THR A 92 -2.47 11.70 7.60
CA THR A 92 -3.65 12.27 8.27
C THR A 92 -3.73 13.77 8.01
N ASP A 93 -4.77 14.43 8.53
CA ASP A 93 -5.01 15.87 8.41
C ASP A 93 -4.81 16.41 6.99
N PHE A 94 -5.64 15.97 6.03
CA PHE A 94 -5.51 16.36 4.62
C PHE A 94 -4.11 16.10 4.02
N LEU A 95 -3.48 15.02 4.45
CA LEU A 95 -2.15 14.60 4.03
C LEU A 95 -0.99 15.50 4.51
N THR A 96 -1.24 16.37 5.48
CA THR A 96 -0.25 17.25 6.09
C THR A 96 0.47 16.60 7.26
N GLN A 97 -0.08 15.57 7.87
CA GLN A 97 0.52 14.90 9.01
C GLN A 97 0.88 13.45 8.68
N THR A 98 1.95 12.95 9.28
CA THR A 98 2.49 11.61 8.98
C THR A 98 2.78 10.83 10.26
N GLY A 99 2.50 9.52 10.23
CA GLY A 99 2.82 8.60 11.31
C GLY A 99 3.02 7.17 10.81
N PHE A 100 3.15 6.22 11.73
CA PHE A 100 3.39 4.81 11.41
C PHE A 100 2.45 3.90 12.19
N VAL A 101 1.88 2.93 11.49
CA VAL A 101 1.08 1.86 12.08
C VAL A 101 1.68 0.50 11.72
N ASP A 102 1.56 -0.47 12.62
CA ASP A 102 1.83 -1.87 12.28
C ASP A 102 0.69 -2.46 11.43
N LEU A 103 0.88 -3.67 10.90
CA LEU A 103 -0.15 -4.37 10.11
C LEU A 103 -1.39 -4.80 10.93
N LYS A 104 -1.36 -4.67 12.26
CA LYS A 104 -2.52 -4.88 13.13
C LYS A 104 -3.30 -3.58 13.36
N GLY A 105 -2.80 -2.44 12.87
CA GLY A 105 -3.39 -1.12 13.04
C GLY A 105 -2.98 -0.39 14.32
N ASN A 106 -1.99 -0.90 15.05
CA ASN A 106 -1.47 -0.22 16.24
C ASN A 106 -0.56 0.93 15.80
N TRP A 107 -0.79 2.12 16.34
CA TRP A 107 0.10 3.26 16.16
C TRP A 107 1.44 3.00 16.86
N ILE A 108 2.51 3.07 16.09
CA ILE A 108 3.89 3.09 16.59
C ILE A 108 4.37 4.53 16.76
N ILE A 109 3.99 5.40 15.83
CA ILE A 109 4.19 6.85 15.92
C ILE A 109 2.90 7.54 15.51
N GLN A 110 2.30 8.31 16.42
CA GLN A 110 1.13 9.12 16.15
C GLN A 110 1.41 10.16 15.06
N SER A 111 0.39 10.48 14.27
CA SER A 111 0.50 11.47 13.20
C SER A 111 0.48 12.90 13.74
N GLU A 112 1.48 13.30 14.50
CA GLU A 112 1.57 14.65 15.10
C GLU A 112 2.58 15.54 14.37
N TYR A 113 3.26 15.00 13.35
CA TYR A 113 4.36 15.65 12.65
C TYR A 113 3.96 15.97 11.21
N GLU A 114 4.30 17.17 10.75
CA GLU A 114 4.01 17.63 9.39
C GLU A 114 4.68 16.74 8.31
N MET A 115 5.86 16.21 8.59
CA MET A 115 6.47 15.22 7.69
C MET A 115 7.58 14.42 8.36
N ILE A 116 7.45 13.09 8.33
CA ILE A 116 8.50 12.16 8.72
C ILE A 116 9.09 11.57 7.43
N TRP A 117 10.30 12.00 7.08
CA TRP A 117 11.00 11.57 5.87
C TRP A 117 11.88 10.32 6.06
N ASN A 118 12.35 10.06 7.28
CA ASN A 118 13.34 9.02 7.55
C ASN A 118 12.86 8.02 8.61
N PHE A 119 12.93 6.73 8.25
CA PHE A 119 12.60 5.59 9.12
C PHE A 119 13.67 5.30 10.17
N GLU A 120 14.92 5.74 9.99
CA GLU A 120 15.98 5.53 10.99
C GLU A 120 15.61 6.12 12.36
N TRP A 121 14.83 7.20 12.38
CA TRP A 121 14.34 7.78 13.63
C TRP A 121 13.33 6.87 14.35
N VAL A 122 12.49 6.15 13.59
CA VAL A 122 11.51 5.18 14.12
C VAL A 122 12.21 4.01 14.80
N ASN A 123 13.31 3.53 14.21
CA ASN A 123 14.07 2.42 14.78
C ASN A 123 14.70 2.74 16.14
N ASN A 124 14.98 4.02 16.41
CA ASN A 124 15.46 4.48 17.71
C ASN A 124 14.34 4.67 18.75
N LEU A 125 13.07 4.63 18.33
CA LEU A 125 11.90 4.75 19.21
C LEU A 125 11.29 3.39 19.56
N LYS A 126 11.62 2.33 18.82
CA LYS A 126 11.30 0.96 19.26
C LYS A 126 12.03 0.73 20.60
N PRO A 127 11.33 0.38 21.69
CA PRO A 127 11.99 -0.01 22.92
C PRO A 127 13.00 -1.12 22.57
N SER A 128 14.24 -1.03 23.06
CA SER A 128 15.14 -2.17 23.02
C SER A 128 14.41 -3.33 23.67
N GLY A 129 14.07 -4.35 22.88
CA GLY A 129 13.28 -5.47 23.35
C GLY A 129 13.93 -6.11 24.57
N ASP A 130 13.14 -6.27 25.63
CA ASP A 130 13.33 -7.27 26.68
C ASP A 130 12.89 -8.65 26.18
#